data_AF-A0A919XU24-F1
#
_entry.id   AF-A0A919XU24-F1
#
_cell.length_a   1.000
_cell.length_b   1.000
_cell.length_c   1.000
_cell.angle_alpha   90.00
_cell.angle_beta   90.00
_cell.angle_gamma   90.00
#
_symmetry.space_group_name_H-M   'P 1'
#
loop_
_entity.id
_entity.type
_entity.pdbx_description
1 polymer ?
#
loop_
_entity_poly.entity_id
_entity_poly.type
_entity_poly.pdbx_seq_one_letter_code
_entity_poly.pdbx_strand_id
1 'polypeptide(L)'
;MKSLKIINWITKHGGADYKGLDINLFIPGTQIYLDDVCYVQTEEIDIPENSEIEVITGAEYASILENLPVPEQPEDMNSRMAANEDALALLLFEVAALKGGIA
;
A
#
# COMPACT_ATOMS: atom_id res chain seq x y z
N MET A 1 -2.29 11.68 20.15
CA MET A 1 -2.14 11.22 18.76
C MET A 1 -0.69 11.28 18.36
N LYS A 2 -0.14 10.16 17.89
CA LYS A 2 1.22 10.06 17.36
C LYS A 2 1.16 9.56 15.92
N SER A 3 2.04 10.05 15.05
CA SER A 3 2.22 9.53 13.70
C SER A 3 3.39 8.56 13.71
N LEU A 4 3.18 7.37 13.15
CA LEU A 4 4.18 6.31 13.12
C LEU A 4 4.48 5.92 11.68
N LYS A 5 5.71 5.49 11.47
CA LYS A 5 6.20 4.76 10.30
C LYS A 5 6.68 3.40 10.79
N ILE A 6 6.18 2.35 10.15
CA ILE A 6 6.50 0.96 10.45
C ILE A 6 7.14 0.37 9.21
N ILE A 7 8.40 -0.05 9.31
CA ILE A 7 9.11 -0.75 8.22
C ILE A 7 9.02 -2.26 8.40
N ASN A 8 9.20 -3.03 7.32
CA ASN A 8 9.10 -4.49 7.33
C ASN A 8 7.77 -4.97 7.95
N TRP A 9 6.68 -4.26 7.65
CA TRP A 9 5.36 -4.54 8.23
C TRP A 9 4.72 -5.77 7.59
N ILE A 10 5.24 -6.26 6.46
CA ILE A 10 4.77 -7.47 5.80
C ILE A 10 5.71 -8.63 6.13
N THR A 11 5.17 -9.66 6.77
CA THR A 11 5.93 -10.89 7.03
C THR A 11 6.24 -11.65 5.74
N LYS A 12 7.22 -12.56 5.79
CA LYS A 12 7.54 -13.50 4.68
C LYS A 12 6.35 -14.34 4.16
N HIS A 13 5.24 -14.39 4.91
CA HIS A 13 4.03 -15.13 4.55
C HIS A 13 2.88 -14.19 4.14
N GLY A 14 3.13 -12.89 3.96
CA GLY A 14 2.14 -11.89 3.55
C GLY A 14 1.21 -11.41 4.67
N GLY A 15 1.44 -11.82 5.91
CA GLY A 15 0.70 -11.31 7.07
C GLY A 15 1.24 -9.95 7.54
N ALA A 16 0.37 -9.10 8.09
CA ALA A 16 0.76 -7.83 8.69
C ALA A 16 1.39 -8.04 10.08
N ASP A 17 2.51 -7.39 10.33
CA ASP A 17 3.24 -7.36 11.60
C ASP A 17 3.43 -5.90 12.04
N TYR A 18 2.55 -5.46 12.94
CA TYR A 18 2.59 -4.12 13.53
C TYR A 18 3.52 -4.04 14.74
N LYS A 19 4.42 -5.00 14.93
CA LYS A 19 5.53 -4.93 15.89
C LYS A 19 5.09 -4.74 17.35
N GLY A 20 3.90 -5.26 17.67
CA GLY A 20 3.32 -5.20 19.02
C GLY A 20 2.39 -4.01 19.27
N LEU A 21 2.16 -3.13 18.29
CA LEU A 21 1.17 -2.05 18.39
C LEU A 21 -0.26 -2.62 18.46
N ASP A 22 -1.13 -1.94 19.22
CA ASP A 22 -2.55 -2.28 19.28
C ASP A 22 -3.31 -1.66 18.12
N ILE A 23 -3.70 -2.50 17.16
CA ILE A 23 -4.47 -2.09 15.97
C ILE A 23 -5.81 -1.45 16.30
N ASN A 24 -6.37 -1.70 17.49
CA ASN A 24 -7.64 -1.10 17.91
C ASN A 24 -7.49 0.37 18.30
N LEU A 25 -6.25 0.81 18.55
CA LEU A 25 -5.90 2.20 18.85
C LEU A 25 -5.48 2.99 17.60
N PHE A 26 -5.46 2.33 16.43
CA PHE A 26 -5.20 3.01 15.17
C PHE A 26 -6.39 3.87 14.77
N ILE A 27 -6.11 5.09 14.33
CA ILE A 27 -7.14 6.03 13.89
C ILE A 27 -7.62 5.60 12.49
N PRO A 28 -8.91 5.27 12.30
CA PRO A 28 -9.41 4.84 11.01
C PRO A 28 -9.20 5.88 9.90
N GLY A 29 -8.86 5.43 8.70
CA GLY A 29 -8.61 6.30 7.55
C GLY A 29 -7.23 6.97 7.52
N THR A 30 -6.38 6.70 8.52
CA THR A 30 -5.00 7.22 8.59
C THR A 30 -3.94 6.18 8.20
N GLN A 31 -4.36 5.02 7.72
CA GLN A 31 -3.44 3.95 7.34
C GLN A 31 -3.02 4.15 5.89
N ILE A 32 -1.72 4.26 5.67
CA ILE A 32 -1.11 4.39 4.35
C ILE A 32 -0.13 3.24 4.18
N TYR A 33 -0.32 2.45 3.13
CA TYR A 33 0.50 1.29 2.81
C TYR A 33 1.31 1.56 1.55
N LEU A 34 2.63 1.58 1.68
CA LEU A 34 3.57 1.80 0.58
C LEU A 34 4.62 0.68 0.63
N ASP A 35 4.47 -0.29 -0.26
CA ASP A 35 5.32 -1.49 -0.31
C ASP A 35 5.48 -2.13 1.09
N ASP A 36 6.70 -2.14 1.62
CA ASP A 36 7.07 -2.70 2.91
C ASP A 36 7.11 -1.65 4.04
N VAL A 37 6.39 -0.54 3.86
CA VAL A 37 6.22 0.52 4.86
C VAL A 37 4.74 0.81 5.11
N CYS A 38 4.36 0.89 6.39
CA CYS A 38 3.05 1.31 6.84
C CYS A 38 3.17 2.62 7.63
N TYR A 39 2.43 3.64 7.23
CA TYR A 39 2.26 4.86 8.03
C TYR A 39 0.88 4.87 8.67
N VAL A 40 0.81 5.29 9.93
CA VAL A 40 -0.46 5.28 10.68
C VAL A 40 -0.46 6.33 11.79
N GLN A 41 -1.63 6.89 12.09
CA GLN A 41 -1.83 7.67 13.31
C GLN A 41 -2.48 6.80 14.38
N THR A 42 -2.00 6.89 15.62
CA THR A 42 -2.49 6.07 16.74
C THR A 42 -2.73 6.92 18.00
N GLU A 43 -3.65 6.43 18.83
CA GLU A 43 -3.90 6.92 20.19
C GLU A 43 -3.05 6.22 21.25
N GLU A 44 -2.25 5.23 20.86
CA GLU A 44 -1.38 4.47 21.76
C GLU A 44 -0.36 5.37 22.47
N ILE A 45 -0.37 5.30 23.80
CA ILE A 45 0.47 6.13 24.67
C ILE A 45 1.88 5.55 24.71
N ASP A 46 2.00 4.23 24.88
CA ASP A 46 3.26 3.53 25.06
C ASP A 46 3.62 2.78 23.78
N ILE A 47 4.43 3.43 22.93
CA ILE A 47 4.90 2.81 21.69
C ILE A 47 5.95 1.75 22.05
N PRO A 48 5.82 0.50 21.58
CA PRO A 48 6.82 -0.53 21.81
C PRO A 48 8.20 -0.09 21.32
N GLU A 49 9.24 -0.36 22.11
CA GLU A 49 10.62 -0.08 21.71
C GLU A 49 11.04 -1.11 20.64
N ASN A 50 10.98 -0.70 19.37
CA ASN A 50 11.36 -1.53 18.23
C ASN A 50 12.02 -0.64 17.18
N SER A 51 13.17 -1.09 16.65
CA SER A 51 13.92 -0.38 15.60
C SER A 51 13.16 -0.24 14.27
N GLU A 52 12.12 -1.04 14.07
CA GLU A 52 11.25 -1.02 12.90
C GLU A 52 10.06 -0.06 13.06
N ILE A 53 9.92 0.59 14.22
CA ILE A 53 8.94 1.64 14.47
C ILE A 53 9.67 2.97 14.62
N GLU A 54 9.28 3.94 13.81
CA GLU A 54 9.77 5.30 13.85
C GLU A 54 8.62 6.26 14.15
N VAL A 55 8.74 7.08 15.19
CA VAL A 55 7.79 8.16 15.46
C VAL A 55 8.14 9.33 14.56
N ILE A 56 7.24 9.67 13.65
CA ILE A 56 7.40 10.79 12.73
C ILE A 56 6.57 11.99 13.17
N THR A 57 6.94 13.16 12.68
CA THR A 57 6.18 14.40 12.91
C THR A 57 4.88 14.41 12.11
N GLY A 58 3.93 15.24 12.55
CA GLY A 58 2.70 15.48 11.78
C GLY A 58 2.98 16.07 10.39
N ALA A 59 4.05 16.86 10.23
CA ALA A 59 4.44 17.45 8.97
C ALA A 59 4.98 16.41 7.97
N GLU A 60 5.82 15.47 8.44
CA GLU A 60 6.30 14.36 7.61
C GLU A 60 5.15 13.47 7.16
N TYR A 61 4.22 13.15 8.07
CA TYR A 61 3.02 12.38 7.74
C TYR A 61 2.15 13.09 6.68
N ALA A 62 1.91 14.39 6.84
CA ALA A 62 1.14 15.17 5.86
C ALA A 62 1.82 15.20 4.48
N SER A 63 3.15 15.34 4.45
CA SER A 63 3.91 15.28 3.20
C SER A 63 3.77 13.93 2.51
N ILE A 64 3.76 12.82 3.25
CA ILE A 64 3.53 11.49 2.67
C ILE A 64 2.14 11.40 2.05
N LEU A 65 1.12 11.90 2.75
CA LEU A 65 -0.27 11.91 2.25
C LEU A 65 -0.42 12.71 0.94
N GLU A 66 0.23 13.87 0.86
CA GLU A 66 0.20 14.73 -0.34
C GLU A 66 0.95 14.12 -1.53
N ASN A 67 1.98 13.31 -1.28
CA ASN A 67 2.80 12.67 -2.32
C ASN A 67 2.35 11.25 -2.65
N LEU A 68 1.17 10.82 -2.19
CA LEU A 68 0.66 9.51 -2.58
C LEU A 68 0.45 9.46 -4.09
N PRO A 69 0.93 8.39 -4.77
CA PRO A 69 0.65 8.21 -6.17
C PRO A 69 -0.86 8.06 -6.33
N VAL A 70 -1.51 9.09 -6.86
CA VAL A 70 -2.90 8.97 -7.30
C VAL A 70 -2.82 8.16 -8.59
N PRO A 71 -3.39 6.95 -8.65
CA PRO A 71 -3.43 6.21 -9.91
C PRO A 71 -4.13 7.10 -10.94
N GLU A 72 -3.49 7.28 -12.11
CA GLU A 72 -4.08 8.01 -13.22
C GLU A 72 -5.43 7.37 -13.54
N GLN A 73 -6.51 8.06 -13.16
CA GLN A 73 -7.83 7.63 -13.55
C GLN A 73 -8.01 8.05 -15.00
N PRO A 74 -8.44 7.13 -15.89
CA PRO A 74 -8.68 7.53 -17.26
C PRO A 74 -9.80 8.57 -17.26
N GLU A 75 -9.55 9.67 -17.97
CA GLU A 75 -10.30 10.92 -17.86
C GLU A 75 -11.78 10.77 -18.21
N ASP A 76 -12.11 9.74 -19.01
CA ASP A 76 -13.43 9.46 -19.50
C ASP A 76 -13.67 7.96 -19.73
N MET A 77 -14.94 7.59 -19.95
CA MET A 77 -15.36 6.20 -20.12
C MET A 77 -14.76 5.50 -21.35
N ASN A 78 -14.53 6.21 -22.46
CA ASN A 78 -13.92 5.62 -23.65
C ASN A 78 -12.46 5.29 -23.39
N SER A 79 -11.73 6.19 -22.72
CA SER A 79 -10.34 5.96 -22.31
C SER A 79 -10.22 4.76 -21.35
N ARG A 80 -11.19 4.56 -20.44
CA ARG A 80 -11.27 3.37 -19.58
C ARG A 80 -11.51 2.09 -20.38
N MET A 81 -12.40 2.12 -21.37
CA MET A 81 -12.71 0.95 -22.19
C MET A 81 -11.51 0.55 -23.04
N ALA A 82 -10.84 1.52 -23.68
CA ALA A 82 -9.64 1.28 -24.47
C ALA A 82 -8.52 0.61 -23.65
N ALA A 83 -8.20 1.16 -22.46
CA ALA A 83 -7.19 0.58 -21.59
C ALA A 83 -7.52 -0.85 -21.15
N ASN A 84 -8.80 -1.14 -20.91
CA ASN A 84 -9.25 -2.50 -20.56
C ASN A 84 -9.16 -3.46 -21.75
N GLU A 85 -9.51 -3.01 -22.95
CA GLU A 85 -9.39 -3.80 -24.18
C GLU A 85 -7.93 -4.15 -24.49
N ASP A 86 -7.02 -3.18 -24.36
CA ASP A 86 -5.58 -3.39 -24.54
C ASP A 86 -5.00 -4.38 -23.52
N ALA A 87 -5.36 -4.24 -22.24
CA ALA A 87 -4.93 -5.15 -21.19
C ALA A 87 -5.45 -6.58 -21.41
N LEU A 88 -6.71 -6.73 -21.86
CA LEU A 88 -7.28 -8.03 -22.22
C LEU A 88 -6.57 -8.64 -23.43
N ALA A 89 -6.24 -7.85 -24.45
CA ALA A 89 -5.53 -8.32 -25.63
C ALA A 89 -4.12 -8.83 -25.27
N LEU A 90 -3.40 -8.14 -24.39
CA LEU A 90 -2.08 -8.58 -23.91
C LEU A 90 -2.17 -9.91 -23.16
N LEU A 91 -3.10 -10.04 -22.21
CA LEU A 91 -3.31 -11.28 -21.47
C LEU A 91 -3.69 -12.44 -22.39
N LEU A 92 -4.55 -12.19 -23.38
CA LEU A 92 -4.93 -13.21 -24.37
C LEU A 92 -3.74 -13.65 -25.21
N PHE A 93 -2.86 -12.72 -25.60
CA PHE A 93 -1.64 -13.03 -26.32
C PHE A 93 -0.67 -13.88 -25.47
N GLU A 94 -0.46 -13.53 -24.20
CA GLU A 94 0.37 -14.32 -23.28
C GLU A 94 -0.20 -15.71 -23.04
N VAL A 95 -1.51 -15.83 -22.81
CA VAL A 95 -2.19 -17.12 -22.65
C VAL A 95 -2.09 -17.95 -23.94
N ALA A 96 -2.20 -17.33 -25.11
CA ALA A 96 -2.05 -18.02 -26.39
C ALA A 96 -0.59 -18.48 -26.61
N ALA A 97 0.39 -17.67 -26.26
CA ALA A 97 1.81 -18.02 -26.34
C ALA A 97 2.17 -19.17 -25.38
N LEU A 98 1.61 -19.18 -24.17
CA LEU A 98 1.79 -20.27 -23.20
C LEU A 98 1.10 -21.57 -23.64
N LYS A 99 -0.05 -21.48 -24.31
CA LYS A 99 -0.77 -22.66 -24.83
C LYS A 99 -0.23 -23.17 -26.17
N GLY A 100 0.37 -22.30 -26.99
CA GLY A 100 1.01 -22.64 -28.26
C GLY A 100 2.45 -23.19 -28.11
N GLY A 101 3.01 -23.15 -26.89
CA GLY A 101 4.33 -23.67 -26.56
C GLY A 101 4.35 -25.14 -26.13
N ILE A 102 3.50 -26.01 -26.69
CA ILE A 102 3.72 -27.46 -26.72
C ILE A 102 3.23 -28.00 -28.07
N ALA A 103 4.20 -28.08 -29.01
CA ALA A 103 4.32 -28.97 -30.18
C ALA A 103 4.85 -28.19 -31.40
#